data_AF-A0A7Y5DFT3-F1
#
_entry.id   AF-A0A7Y5DFT3-F1
#
_cell.length_a   1.000
_cell.length_b   1.000
_cell.length_c   1.000
_cell.angle_alpha   90.00
_cell.angle_beta   90.00
_cell.angle_gamma   90.00
#
_symmetry.space_group_name_H-M   'P 1'
#
loop_
_entity.id
_entity.type
_entity.pdbx_description
1 polymer ?
#
loop_
_entity_poly.entity_id
_entity_poly.type
_entity_poly.pdbx_seq_one_letter_code
_entity_poly.pdbx_strand_id
1 'polypeptide(L)'
;MAEPKQESLDKMWKYVKGFAEKSGTSMHPMPAVTEAVVKGLAMHIDELGKPLCPCNFYKDKQAEAKLRRWMCACDEMQIYKYCH
;
A
#
# COMPACT_ATOMS: atom_id res chain seq x y z
N MET A 1 -5.04 -18.09 0.12
CA MET A 1 -4.21 -16.86 0.05
C MET A 1 -3.64 -16.66 1.44
N ALA A 2 -2.34 -16.42 1.58
CA ALA A 2 -1.74 -16.24 2.90
C ALA A 2 -2.26 -14.92 3.51
N GLU A 3 -2.71 -14.97 4.75
CA GLU A 3 -3.10 -13.78 5.49
C GLU A 3 -1.84 -13.06 6.00
N PRO A 4 -1.77 -11.72 5.91
CA PRO A 4 -0.64 -10.98 6.46
C PRO A 4 -0.61 -11.09 7.99
N LYS A 5 0.56 -10.89 8.57
CA LYS A 5 0.71 -10.81 10.03
C LYS A 5 -0.13 -9.66 10.55
N GLN A 6 -0.76 -9.87 11.71
CA GLN A 6 -1.56 -8.84 12.38
C GLN A 6 -0.76 -7.55 12.59
N GLU A 7 0.51 -7.66 13.01
CA GLU A 7 1.41 -6.50 13.18
C GLU A 7 1.57 -5.67 11.89
N SER A 8 1.79 -6.33 10.74
CA SER A 8 1.92 -5.67 9.44
C SER A 8 0.60 -5.01 9.01
N LEU A 9 -0.53 -5.65 9.32
CA LEU A 9 -1.85 -5.11 9.04
C LEU A 9 -2.15 -3.85 9.86
N ASP A 10 -1.92 -3.89 11.18
CA ASP A 10 -2.08 -2.73 12.07
C ASP A 10 -1.18 -1.56 11.67
N LYS A 11 0.08 -1.87 11.30
CA LYS A 11 1.02 -0.87 10.78
C LYS A 11 0.50 -0.20 9.52
N MET A 12 -0.09 -0.97 8.59
CA MET A 12 -0.67 -0.43 7.36
C MET A 12 -1.94 0.37 7.58
N TRP A 13 -2.81 -0.03 8.51
CA TRP A 13 -3.95 0.79 8.89
C TRP A 13 -3.54 2.14 9.47
N LYS A 14 -2.55 2.15 10.38
CA LYS A 14 -2.02 3.39 10.95
C LYS A 14 -1.39 4.27 9.86
N TYR A 15 -0.63 3.67 8.94
CA TYR A 15 -0.01 4.37 7.83
C TYR A 15 -1.03 5.00 6.89
N VAL A 16 -2.01 4.23 6.40
CA VAL A 16 -2.99 4.67 5.42
C VAL A 16 -3.88 5.78 5.99
N LYS A 17 -4.37 5.64 7.23
CA LYS A 17 -5.14 6.69 7.92
C LYS A 17 -4.33 7.98 8.07
N GLY A 18 -3.13 7.87 8.65
CA GLY A 18 -2.29 9.04 8.88
C GLY A 18 -1.81 9.70 7.58
N PHE A 19 -1.64 8.94 6.49
CA PHE A 19 -1.30 9.50 5.19
C PHE A 19 -2.50 10.25 4.59
N ALA A 20 -3.70 9.67 4.61
CA ALA A 20 -4.91 10.31 4.12
C ALA A 20 -5.19 11.66 4.82
N GLU A 21 -5.06 11.70 6.15
CA GLU A 21 -5.17 12.95 6.93
C GLU A 21 -4.13 13.99 6.49
N LYS A 22 -2.87 13.58 6.30
CA LYS A 22 -1.78 14.49 5.89
C LYS A 22 -1.90 14.99 4.46
N SER A 23 -2.35 14.15 3.52
CA SER A 23 -2.50 14.52 2.11
C SER A 23 -3.81 15.26 1.82
N GLY A 24 -4.72 15.33 2.80
CA GLY A 24 -6.07 15.87 2.63
C GLY A 24 -6.94 15.00 1.72
N THR A 25 -6.67 13.70 1.67
CA THR A 25 -7.44 12.73 0.87
C THR A 25 -8.29 11.86 1.78
N SER A 26 -9.26 11.18 1.20
CA SER A 26 -10.21 10.31 1.91
C SER A 26 -10.09 8.87 1.42
N MET A 27 -10.55 7.92 2.24
CA MET A 27 -10.63 6.51 1.85
C MET A 27 -11.73 6.32 0.79
N HIS A 28 -11.64 5.19 0.09
CA HIS A 28 -12.67 4.82 -0.88
C HIS A 28 -14.04 4.65 -0.18
N PRO A 29 -15.16 5.08 -0.79
CA PRO A 29 -16.49 4.98 -0.17
C PRO A 29 -16.93 3.56 0.19
N MET A 30 -16.41 2.57 -0.54
CA MET A 30 -16.63 1.14 -0.28
C MET A 30 -15.50 0.58 0.60
N PRO A 31 -15.76 0.22 1.87
CA PRO A 31 -14.72 -0.21 2.83
C PRO A 31 -13.92 -1.42 2.34
N ALA A 32 -14.58 -2.36 1.67
CA ALA A 32 -13.95 -3.57 1.15
C ALA A 32 -12.77 -3.29 0.20
N VAL A 33 -12.80 -2.17 -0.54
CA VAL A 33 -11.69 -1.76 -1.43
C VAL A 33 -10.50 -1.33 -0.58
N THR A 34 -10.72 -0.47 0.41
CA THR A 34 -9.67 -0.04 1.33
C THR A 34 -9.09 -1.23 2.09
N GLU A 35 -9.93 -2.15 2.57
CA GLU A 35 -9.47 -3.36 3.26
C GLU A 35 -8.62 -4.27 2.36
N ALA A 36 -9.01 -4.47 1.10
CA ALA A 36 -8.24 -5.26 0.15
C ALA A 36 -6.86 -4.65 -0.13
N VAL A 37 -6.80 -3.33 -0.35
CA VAL A 37 -5.53 -2.61 -0.59
C VAL A 37 -4.64 -2.63 0.65
N VAL A 38 -5.19 -2.38 1.84
CA VAL A 38 -4.44 -2.43 3.11
C VAL A 38 -3.88 -3.82 3.36
N LYS A 39 -4.67 -4.87 3.12
CA LYS A 39 -4.21 -6.27 3.22
C LYS A 39 -3.07 -6.56 2.23
N GLY A 40 -3.20 -6.13 0.98
CA GLY A 40 -2.16 -6.29 -0.03
C GLY A 40 -0.85 -5.56 0.31
N LEU A 41 -0.94 -4.34 0.83
CA LEU A 41 0.23 -3.60 1.32
C LEU A 41 0.91 -4.33 2.50
N ALA A 42 0.12 -4.86 3.42
CA ALA A 42 0.64 -5.63 4.56
C ALA A 42 1.32 -6.92 4.11
N MET A 43 0.75 -7.64 3.13
CA MET A 43 1.37 -8.82 2.55
C MET A 43 2.73 -8.50 1.92
N HIS A 44 2.82 -7.42 1.15
CA HIS A 44 4.10 -7.01 0.56
C HIS A 44 5.13 -6.56 1.62
N ILE A 45 4.69 -6.03 2.78
CA ILE A 45 5.61 -5.83 3.90
C ILE A 45 6.15 -7.16 4.43
N ASP A 46 5.29 -8.15 4.62
CA ASP A 46 5.72 -9.47 5.12
C ASP A 46 6.64 -10.20 4.13
N GLU A 47 6.38 -10.09 2.83
CA GLU A 47 7.11 -10.79 1.77
C GLU A 47 8.39 -10.04 1.33
N LEU A 48 8.33 -8.71 1.21
CA LEU A 48 9.37 -7.88 0.60
C LEU A 48 10.04 -6.92 1.61
N GLY A 49 9.55 -6.87 2.85
CA GLY A 49 9.96 -5.90 3.87
C GLY A 49 9.45 -4.48 3.63
N LYS A 50 8.64 -4.26 2.57
CA LYS A 50 8.28 -2.94 2.05
C LYS A 50 6.87 -2.91 1.43
N PRO A 51 6.09 -1.82 1.60
CA PRO A 51 4.72 -1.72 1.09
C PRO A 51 4.69 -1.39 -0.41
N LEU A 52 5.05 -2.35 -1.27
CA LEU A 52 4.89 -2.23 -2.71
C LEU A 52 3.39 -2.15 -3.06
N CYS A 53 2.99 -1.33 -4.03
CA CYS A 53 1.57 -1.16 -4.39
C CYS A 53 0.92 -2.50 -4.81
N PRO A 54 -0.19 -2.93 -4.20
CA PRO A 54 -0.79 -4.23 -4.50
C PRO A 54 -1.65 -4.23 -5.78
N CYS A 55 -1.97 -3.06 -6.33
CA CYS A 55 -2.87 -2.92 -7.48
C CYS A 55 -2.17 -3.09 -8.84
N ASN A 56 -0.84 -3.27 -8.86
CA ASN A 56 -0.06 -3.44 -10.08
C ASN A 56 0.43 -4.87 -10.27
N PHE A 57 0.66 -5.24 -11.52
CA PHE A 57 1.40 -6.45 -11.87
C PHE A 57 2.90 -6.16 -11.96
N TYR A 58 3.71 -6.94 -11.26
CA TYR A 58 5.16 -6.87 -11.32
C TYR A 58 5.71 -8.20 -11.81
N LYS A 59 6.59 -8.16 -12.82
CA LYS A 59 7.30 -9.35 -13.28
C LYS A 59 8.25 -9.89 -12.20
N ASP A 60 8.92 -8.99 -11.48
CA ASP A 60 9.82 -9.30 -10.38
C ASP A 60 9.57 -8.30 -9.24
N LYS A 61 8.83 -8.75 -8.21
CA LYS A 61 8.48 -7.90 -7.07
C LYS A 61 9.71 -7.49 -6.25
N GLN A 62 10.71 -8.36 -6.15
CA GLN A 62 11.92 -8.14 -5.38
C GLN A 62 12.81 -7.08 -6.03
N ALA A 63 12.90 -7.08 -7.36
CA ALA A 63 13.58 -6.03 -8.10
C ALA A 63 12.85 -4.68 -7.93
N GLU A 64 11.53 -4.68 -8.08
CA GLU A 64 10.72 -3.45 -7.96
C GLU A 64 10.74 -2.89 -6.53
N ALA A 65 10.79 -3.73 -5.49
CA ALA A 65 10.91 -3.29 -4.09
C ALA A 65 12.26 -2.61 -3.78
N LYS A 66 13.27 -2.75 -4.65
CA LYS A 66 14.52 -1.97 -4.55
C LYS A 66 14.34 -0.54 -5.08
N LEU A 67 13.34 -0.31 -5.94
CA LEU A 67 13.00 1.00 -6.50
C LEU A 67 11.97 1.72 -5.63
N ARG A 68 11.91 3.05 -5.74
CA ARG A 68 10.97 3.90 -4.99
C ARG A 68 9.61 4.08 -5.68
N ARG A 69 9.58 3.90 -7.01
CA ARG A 69 8.47 4.29 -7.89
C ARG A 69 7.10 3.84 -7.41
N TRP A 70 7.01 2.56 -7.04
CA TRP A 70 5.75 1.92 -6.68
C TRP A 70 5.58 1.63 -5.18
N MET A 71 6.49 2.15 -4.36
CA MET A 71 6.39 2.06 -2.91
C MET A 71 5.27 2.97 -2.42
N CYS A 72 4.30 2.45 -1.68
CA CYS A 72 3.22 3.26 -1.14
C CYS A 72 3.77 4.30 -0.14
N ALA A 73 3.46 5.59 -0.26
CA ALA A 73 2.75 6.29 -1.33
C ALA A 73 3.65 6.43 -2.57
N CYS A 74 3.17 5.92 -3.72
CA CYS A 74 3.92 5.88 -4.97
C CYS A 74 4.16 7.28 -5.53
N ASP A 75 5.05 7.40 -6.51
CA ASP A 75 5.42 8.69 -7.10
C ASP A 75 4.19 9.44 -7.62
N GLU A 76 3.24 8.73 -8.23
CA GLU A 76 1.99 9.32 -8.74
C GLU A 76 1.12 9.89 -7.62
N MET A 77 1.04 9.21 -6.48
CA MET A 77 0.32 9.70 -5.31
C MET A 77 1.03 10.93 -4.71
N GLN A 78 2.36 10.94 -4.69
CA GLN A 78 3.11 12.06 -4.14
C GLN A 78 3.09 13.31 -5.04
N ILE A 79 3.14 13.13 -6.36
CA ILE A 79 3.24 14.24 -7.32
C ILE A 79 1.85 14.74 -7.73
N TYR A 80 0.91 13.83 -8.01
CA TYR A 80 -0.38 14.15 -8.62
C TYR A 80 -1.59 13.88 -7.71
N LYS A 81 -1.36 13.35 -6.49
CA LYS A 81 -2.42 12.83 -5.61
C LYS A 81 -3.30 11.77 -6.31
N TYR A 82 -2.70 11.02 -7.23
CA TYR A 82 -3.36 9.95 -7.95
C TYR A 82 -2.99 8.59 -7.34
N CYS A 83 -3.99 7.91 -6.78
CA CYS A 83 -3.92 6.51 -6.39
C CYS A 83 -4.86 5.73 -7.32
N HIS A 84 -4.32 4.77 -8.08
CA HIS A 84 -5.08 3.81 -8.87
C HIS A 84 -6.06 3.04 -7.98
#